data_AF-A0A8R7UBB7-F1
#
_entry.id   AF-A0A8R7UBB7-F1
#
_cell.length_a   1.000
_cell.length_b   1.000
_cell.length_c   1.000
_cell.angle_alpha   90.00
_cell.angle_beta   90.00
_cell.angle_gamma   90.00
#
_symmetry.space_group_name_H-M   'P 1'
#
loop_
_entity.id
_entity.type
_entity.pdbx_description
1 polymer ?
#
loop_
_entity_poly.entity_id
_entity_poly.type
_entity_poly.pdbx_seq_one_letter_code
_entity_poly.pdbx_strand_id
1 'polypeptide(L)'
;MDLTSLTAVWWAVALLFITVLVTKISRARFTTVDLHRTTGQLPPLVNGVALLKLLPTLFNKGLPAMTNDLYVKYGSVFMVSSFGVKVTLLIGPEVTAHFFQGLESEISHGNLFEFTVPMFGEAVGYGRDTATRTEQMRFHIEALRPSRLRSHVYPMLQEVEGYFAKWGDEGIVDLKLEFEKLLMLISSRCLLGKEVRENMFDEVYTLFHEIEDNGVTLISFLFPYLPSPANRQRDRARIRLTQILSDVVNSRKNSGRVEEDTLQKLIDSKYKDGRPTTVEELVYSAIQLS
;
A
#
# COMPACT_ATOMS: atom_id res chain seq x y z
N MET A 1 19.24 -33.98 17.78
CA MET A 1 19.15 -32.61 17.21
C MET A 1 18.81 -31.70 18.36
N ASP A 2 19.81 -30.96 18.84
CA ASP A 2 19.75 -30.26 20.13
C ASP A 2 18.85 -29.03 20.05
N LEU A 3 17.89 -28.93 20.97
CA LEU A 3 16.95 -27.81 21.09
C LEU A 3 17.68 -26.45 21.23
N THR A 4 18.92 -26.46 21.72
CA THR A 4 19.81 -25.31 21.87
C THR A 4 20.32 -24.76 20.53
N SER A 5 20.52 -25.62 19.51
CA SER A 5 20.95 -25.17 18.18
C SER A 5 19.80 -24.47 17.45
N LEU A 6 18.56 -24.93 17.65
CA LEU A 6 17.38 -24.31 17.06
C LEU A 6 17.14 -22.91 17.65
N THR A 7 17.24 -22.75 18.97
CA THR A 7 17.11 -21.44 19.62
C THR A 7 18.23 -20.48 19.23
N ALA A 8 19.47 -20.97 19.11
CA ALA A 8 20.59 -20.15 18.67
C ALA A 8 20.44 -19.69 17.21
N VAL A 9 19.89 -20.53 16.34
CA VAL A 9 19.54 -20.17 14.96
C VAL A 9 18.45 -19.09 14.94
N TRP A 10 17.41 -19.17 15.78
CA TRP A 10 16.39 -18.13 15.86
C TRP A 10 16.94 -16.80 16.40
N TRP A 11 17.86 -16.81 17.36
CA TRP A 11 18.55 -15.61 17.83
C TRP A 11 19.49 -15.02 16.77
N ALA A 12 20.20 -15.85 16.02
CA ALA A 12 21.02 -15.41 14.91
C ALA A 12 20.17 -14.79 13.80
N VAL A 13 19.04 -15.41 13.45
CA VAL A 13 18.07 -14.88 12.49
C VAL A 13 17.46 -13.58 13.02
N ALA A 14 17.10 -13.49 14.30
CA ALA A 14 16.57 -12.26 14.89
C ALA A 14 17.62 -11.13 14.92
N LEU A 15 18.87 -11.42 15.24
CA LEU A 15 19.97 -10.44 15.18
C LEU A 15 20.25 -10.00 13.75
N LEU A 16 20.22 -10.91 12.77
CA LEU A 16 20.39 -10.60 11.35
C LEU A 16 19.19 -9.79 10.83
N PHE A 17 17.99 -10.07 11.34
CA PHE A 17 16.78 -9.31 11.05
C PHE A 17 16.86 -7.89 11.63
N ILE A 18 17.34 -7.74 12.87
CA ILE A 18 17.57 -6.45 13.53
C ILE A 18 18.66 -5.65 12.81
N THR A 19 19.78 -6.28 12.43
CA THR A 19 20.86 -5.57 11.74
C THR A 19 20.42 -5.12 10.35
N VAL A 20 19.67 -5.93 9.60
CA VAL A 20 19.13 -5.49 8.30
C VAL A 20 18.00 -4.47 8.46
N LEU A 21 17.17 -4.57 9.50
CA LEU A 21 16.19 -3.54 9.88
C LEU A 21 16.90 -2.19 10.11
N VAL A 22 17.93 -2.17 10.95
CA VAL A 22 18.79 -0.99 11.20
C VAL A 22 19.44 -0.51 9.90
N THR A 23 19.96 -1.42 9.08
CA THR A 23 20.66 -1.07 7.83
C THR A 23 19.68 -0.47 6.80
N LYS A 24 18.48 -1.02 6.66
CA LYS A 24 17.46 -0.53 5.74
C LYS A 24 16.87 0.80 6.20
N ILE A 25 16.70 0.99 7.51
CA ILE A 25 16.34 2.30 8.08
C ILE A 25 17.47 3.32 7.90
N SER A 26 18.74 2.91 7.99
CA SER A 26 19.88 3.79 7.71
C SER A 26 20.10 4.09 6.21
N ARG A 27 19.66 3.19 5.30
CA ARG A 27 19.75 3.35 3.83
C ARG A 27 18.54 4.03 3.21
N ALA A 28 17.36 3.90 3.82
CA ALA A 28 16.29 4.86 3.61
C ALA A 28 16.92 6.20 3.91
N ARG A 29 17.06 7.06 2.89
CA ARG A 29 17.62 8.39 3.05
C ARG A 29 16.66 9.18 3.94
N PHE A 30 16.73 8.98 5.24
CA PHE A 30 16.47 10.05 6.17
C PHE A 30 17.54 11.05 5.83
N THR A 31 17.13 12.16 5.20
CA THR A 31 17.92 13.38 5.20
C THR A 31 18.53 13.48 6.58
N THR A 32 19.86 13.38 6.65
CA THR A 32 20.60 13.75 7.85
C THR A 32 20.18 15.17 8.11
N VAL A 33 19.25 15.34 9.06
CA VAL A 33 18.84 16.65 9.53
C VAL A 33 20.12 17.26 10.05
N ASP A 34 20.58 18.29 9.36
CA ASP A 34 21.75 19.04 9.75
C ASP A 34 21.49 19.53 11.18
N LEU A 35 22.19 18.95 12.15
CA LEU A 35 21.94 19.16 13.58
C LEU A 35 22.25 20.60 14.01
N HIS A 36 22.68 21.45 13.08
CA HIS A 36 23.04 22.83 13.28
C HIS A 36 21.88 23.83 13.23
N ARG A 37 20.61 23.39 13.15
CA ARG A 37 19.46 24.31 13.06
C ARG A 37 18.26 23.97 13.94
N THR A 38 18.47 23.65 15.22
CA THR A 38 17.39 23.63 16.22
C THR A 38 17.78 24.41 17.46
N THR A 39 17.29 25.64 17.56
CA THR A 39 17.27 26.46 18.78
C THR A 39 16.07 26.13 19.70
N GLY A 40 15.27 25.11 19.37
CA GLY A 40 14.06 24.70 20.09
C GLY A 40 14.24 23.45 20.96
N GLN A 41 13.38 23.31 21.98
CA GLN A 41 13.28 22.09 22.80
C GLN A 41 12.90 20.88 21.93
N LEU A 42 13.62 19.78 22.09
CA LEU A 42 13.29 18.51 21.45
C LEU A 42 12.00 17.91 22.06
N PRO A 43 11.19 17.17 21.28
CA PRO A 43 10.06 16.42 21.82
C PRO A 43 10.47 15.49 22.97
N PRO A 44 9.58 15.29 23.96
CA PRO A 44 9.80 14.32 25.02
C PRO A 44 10.14 12.93 24.47
N LEU A 45 11.28 12.37 24.88
CA LEU A 45 11.67 11.01 24.52
C LEU A 45 11.05 10.01 25.49
N VAL A 46 10.29 9.05 24.95
CA VAL A 46 9.79 7.90 25.68
C VAL A 46 10.97 7.00 26.03
N ASN A 47 11.22 6.85 27.32
CA ASN A 47 12.27 5.97 27.83
C ASN A 47 11.99 4.51 27.42
N GLY A 48 13.00 3.77 26.98
CA GLY A 48 12.88 2.35 26.61
C GLY A 48 12.26 1.47 27.69
N VAL A 49 12.50 1.76 28.98
CA VAL A 49 11.84 1.06 30.10
C VAL A 49 10.34 1.32 30.13
N ALA A 50 9.91 2.55 29.82
CA ALA A 50 8.49 2.88 29.72
C ALA A 50 7.84 2.16 28.54
N LEU A 51 8.56 2.02 27.42
CA LEU A 51 8.10 1.25 26.26
C LEU A 51 7.93 -0.23 26.59
N LEU A 52 8.91 -0.84 27.29
CA LEU A 52 8.83 -2.23 27.75
C LEU A 52 7.64 -2.47 28.69
N LYS A 53 7.32 -1.52 29.56
CA LYS A 53 6.14 -1.59 30.44
C LYS A 53 4.81 -1.57 29.69
N LEU A 54 4.79 -1.07 28.46
CA LEU A 54 3.60 -1.04 27.60
C LEU A 54 3.47 -2.25 26.69
N LEU A 55 4.46 -3.17 26.67
CA LEU A 55 4.35 -4.43 25.92
C LEU A 55 3.09 -5.24 26.29
N PRO A 56 2.71 -5.41 27.58
CA PRO A 56 1.46 -6.09 27.91
C PRO A 56 0.23 -5.41 27.32
N THR A 57 0.19 -4.07 27.32
CA THR A 57 -0.90 -3.31 26.67
C THR A 57 -0.89 -3.54 25.17
N LEU A 58 0.27 -3.52 24.52
CA LEU A 58 0.41 -3.80 23.10
C LEU A 58 -0.11 -5.19 22.74
N PHE A 59 0.27 -6.23 23.49
CA PHE A 59 -0.13 -7.62 23.20
C PHE A 59 -1.59 -7.91 23.54
N ASN A 60 -2.13 -7.32 24.61
CA ASN A 60 -3.49 -7.62 25.07
C ASN A 60 -4.56 -6.70 24.48
N LYS A 61 -4.20 -5.45 24.16
CA LYS A 61 -5.15 -4.39 23.74
C LYS A 61 -4.77 -3.74 22.39
N GLY A 62 -3.61 -4.06 21.84
CA GLY A 62 -3.17 -3.57 20.54
C GLY A 62 -2.47 -2.21 20.56
N LEU A 63 -1.98 -1.82 19.39
CA LEU A 63 -1.24 -0.58 19.18
C LEU A 63 -2.05 0.70 19.51
N PRO A 64 -3.35 0.81 19.18
CA PRO A 64 -4.12 2.02 19.51
C PRO A 64 -4.17 2.31 21.02
N ALA A 65 -4.35 1.28 21.85
CA ALA A 65 -4.38 1.43 23.31
C ALA A 65 -3.03 1.89 23.87
N MET A 66 -1.93 1.27 23.40
CA MET A 66 -0.58 1.68 23.77
C MET A 66 -0.29 3.12 23.34
N THR A 67 -0.69 3.53 22.13
CA THR A 67 -0.50 4.90 21.63
C THR A 67 -1.30 5.89 22.46
N ASN A 68 -2.52 5.55 22.88
CA ASN A 68 -3.33 6.39 23.77
C ASN A 68 -2.68 6.56 25.15
N ASP A 69 -2.13 5.48 25.75
CA ASP A 69 -1.41 5.58 27.03
C ASP A 69 -0.18 6.51 26.92
N LEU A 70 0.54 6.44 25.80
CA LEU A 70 1.65 7.34 25.52
C LEU A 70 1.18 8.78 25.31
N TYR A 71 0.09 8.99 24.58
CA TYR A 71 -0.51 10.30 24.36
C TYR A 71 -0.95 10.96 25.67
N VAL A 72 -1.66 10.23 26.55
CA VAL A 72 -2.09 10.75 27.86
C VAL A 72 -0.89 11.18 28.72
N LYS A 73 0.24 10.49 28.58
CA LYS A 73 1.43 10.74 29.40
C LYS A 73 2.39 11.80 28.84
N TYR A 74 2.57 11.84 27.52
CA TYR A 74 3.57 12.67 26.85
C TYR A 74 2.97 13.80 26.00
N GLY A 75 1.64 13.84 25.87
CA GLY A 75 0.91 14.85 25.11
C GLY A 75 0.94 14.59 23.61
N SER A 76 0.70 15.64 22.83
CA SER A 76 0.46 15.57 21.38
C SER A 76 1.72 15.32 20.53
N VAL A 77 2.92 15.59 21.06
CA VAL A 77 4.19 15.41 20.34
C VAL A 77 5.18 14.70 21.23
N PHE A 78 5.59 13.49 20.86
CA PHE A 78 6.60 12.74 21.60
C PHE A 78 7.38 11.81 20.68
N MET A 79 8.57 11.43 21.13
CA MET A 79 9.47 10.57 20.37
C MET A 79 9.59 9.20 21.02
N VAL A 80 9.47 8.15 20.22
CA VAL A 80 9.79 6.77 20.61
C VAL A 80 11.06 6.36 19.90
N SER A 81 12.00 5.75 20.63
CA SER A 81 13.17 5.13 20.01
C SER A 81 13.07 3.62 20.07
N SER A 82 13.14 2.97 18.92
CA SER A 82 13.09 1.52 18.77
C SER A 82 14.19 1.09 17.81
N PHE A 83 15.10 0.22 18.27
CA PHE A 83 16.21 -0.33 17.48
C PHE A 83 17.02 0.72 16.69
N GLY A 84 17.37 1.84 17.32
CA GLY A 84 18.16 2.91 16.69
C GLY A 84 17.35 3.85 15.79
N VAL A 85 16.08 3.55 15.53
CA VAL A 85 15.13 4.43 14.85
C VAL A 85 14.49 5.36 15.86
N LYS A 86 14.38 6.63 15.51
CA LYS A 86 13.59 7.62 16.26
C LYS A 86 12.32 7.90 15.49
N VAL A 87 11.18 7.60 16.08
CA VAL A 87 9.86 7.86 15.53
C VAL A 87 9.20 8.95 16.37
N THR A 88 8.92 10.11 15.76
CA THR A 88 8.17 11.18 16.41
C THR A 88 6.69 11.01 16.06
N LEU A 89 5.84 10.87 17.08
CA LEU A 89 4.40 10.81 16.92
C LEU A 89 3.82 12.23 17.05
N LEU A 90 2.90 12.55 16.14
CA LEU A 90 2.13 13.79 16.10
C LEU A 90 0.65 13.43 16.20
N ILE A 91 0.02 13.71 17.34
CA ILE A 91 -1.34 13.28 17.65
C ILE A 91 -2.22 14.50 17.94
N GLY A 92 -3.29 14.65 17.15
CA GLY A 92 -4.28 15.71 17.30
C GLY A 92 -4.16 16.83 16.26
N PRO A 93 -5.27 17.54 15.97
CA PRO A 93 -5.37 18.47 14.84
C PRO A 93 -4.33 19.61 14.90
N GLU A 94 -4.02 20.08 16.11
CA GLU A 94 -3.10 21.19 16.38
C GLU A 94 -1.66 20.93 15.89
N VAL A 95 -1.25 19.66 15.80
CA VAL A 95 0.13 19.27 15.45
C VAL A 95 0.22 18.53 14.13
N THR A 96 -0.88 17.91 13.68
CA THR A 96 -0.92 17.16 12.42
C THR A 96 -0.77 18.05 11.18
N ALA A 97 -1.09 19.34 11.28
CA ALA A 97 -0.92 20.28 10.17
C ALA A 97 0.54 20.32 9.69
N HIS A 98 1.52 20.22 10.60
CA HIS A 98 2.94 20.13 10.24
C HIS A 98 3.23 18.93 9.35
N PHE A 99 2.60 17.78 9.62
CA PHE A 99 2.78 16.56 8.82
C PHE A 99 2.13 16.67 7.43
N PHE A 100 0.89 17.19 7.36
CA PHE A 100 0.11 17.22 6.12
C PHE A 100 0.43 18.42 5.21
N GLN A 101 0.96 19.51 5.76
CA GLN A 101 1.25 20.76 5.03
C GLN A 101 2.75 21.05 4.93
N GLY A 102 3.60 20.23 5.57
CA GLY A 102 5.05 20.36 5.49
C GLY A 102 5.56 20.22 4.05
N LEU A 103 6.65 20.92 3.73
CA LEU A 103 7.29 20.78 2.42
C LEU A 103 7.94 19.39 2.31
N GLU A 104 8.01 18.83 1.10
CA GLU A 104 8.69 17.53 0.86
C GLU A 104 10.17 17.56 1.30
N SER A 105 10.80 18.74 1.32
CA SER A 105 12.16 18.94 1.84
C SER A 105 12.27 18.83 3.37
N GLU A 106 11.16 18.98 4.09
CA GLU A 106 11.07 18.93 5.54
C GLU A 106 10.53 17.57 6.01
N ILE A 107 9.47 17.09 5.35
CA ILE A 107 8.82 15.80 5.62
C ILE A 107 8.70 15.06 4.30
N SER A 108 9.66 14.16 4.06
CA SER A 108 9.64 13.30 2.88
C SER A 108 9.14 11.91 3.24
N HIS A 109 8.34 11.34 2.33
CA HIS A 109 7.99 9.93 2.38
C HIS A 109 9.20 9.02 2.08
N GLY A 110 10.27 9.57 1.49
CA GLY A 110 11.49 8.85 1.14
C GLY A 110 11.20 7.51 0.49
N ASN A 111 11.72 6.45 1.09
CA ASN A 111 11.58 5.07 0.61
C ASN A 111 10.56 4.25 1.43
N LEU A 112 9.67 4.91 2.20
CA LEU A 112 8.78 4.22 3.15
C LEU A 112 7.93 3.13 2.48
N PHE A 113 7.51 3.35 1.24
CA PHE A 113 6.68 2.42 0.47
C PHE A 113 7.46 1.67 -0.60
N GLU A 114 8.80 1.65 -0.56
CA GLU A 114 9.61 0.84 -1.48
C GLU A 114 9.29 -0.66 -1.38
N PHE A 115 8.72 -1.10 -0.25
CA PHE A 115 8.27 -2.48 -0.08
C PHE A 115 7.12 -2.89 -1.01
N THR A 116 6.43 -1.92 -1.64
CA THR A 116 5.35 -2.19 -2.60
C THR A 116 5.88 -2.48 -4.00
N VAL A 117 7.15 -2.19 -4.30
CA VAL A 117 7.74 -2.39 -5.63
C VAL A 117 7.64 -3.84 -6.12
N PRO A 118 7.92 -4.88 -5.30
CA PRO A 118 7.70 -6.26 -5.76
C PRO A 118 6.23 -6.62 -5.97
N MET A 119 5.28 -5.90 -5.35
CA MET A 119 3.83 -6.13 -5.53
C MET A 119 3.35 -5.54 -6.86
N PHE A 120 3.78 -4.31 -7.16
CA PHE A 120 3.29 -3.54 -8.32
C PHE A 120 4.31 -3.38 -9.44
N GLY A 121 5.50 -3.98 -9.35
CA GLY A 121 6.56 -3.84 -10.35
C GLY A 121 7.33 -2.51 -10.31
N GLU A 122 8.40 -2.45 -11.10
CA GLU A 122 9.33 -1.31 -11.14
C GLU A 122 8.83 -0.17 -12.02
N ALA A 123 7.84 -0.43 -12.88
CA ALA A 123 7.40 0.57 -13.86
C ALA A 123 6.55 1.70 -13.25
N VAL A 124 6.03 1.55 -12.02
CA VAL A 124 5.13 2.52 -11.37
C VAL A 124 5.50 2.83 -9.93
N GLY A 125 4.89 3.88 -9.39
CA GLY A 125 4.93 4.17 -7.96
C GLY A 125 6.36 4.34 -7.46
N TYR A 126 6.71 3.67 -6.37
CA TYR A 126 8.04 3.74 -5.76
C TYR A 126 9.13 2.98 -6.54
N GLY A 127 8.78 2.32 -7.65
CA GLY A 127 9.76 1.76 -8.60
C GLY A 127 10.38 2.83 -9.51
N ARG A 128 9.80 4.04 -9.53
CA ARG A 128 10.24 5.18 -10.35
C ARG A 128 10.76 6.33 -9.49
N ASP A 129 11.49 7.23 -10.14
CA ASP A 129 11.89 8.49 -9.52
C ASP A 129 10.68 9.37 -9.16
N THR A 130 10.86 10.30 -8.22
CA THR A 130 9.79 11.16 -7.72
C THR A 130 9.09 11.98 -8.81
N ALA A 131 9.80 12.45 -9.84
CA ALA A 131 9.20 13.24 -10.89
C ALA A 131 8.26 12.39 -11.76
N THR A 132 8.73 11.21 -12.18
CA THR A 132 7.91 10.23 -12.92
C THR A 132 6.71 9.77 -12.10
N ARG A 133 6.91 9.42 -10.82
CA ARG A 133 5.84 9.00 -9.91
C ARG A 133 4.77 10.09 -9.72
N THR A 134 5.19 11.36 -9.61
CA THR A 134 4.27 12.51 -9.50
C THR A 134 3.42 12.65 -10.76
N GLU A 135 4.03 12.42 -11.93
CA GLU A 135 3.29 12.43 -13.18
C GLU A 135 2.32 11.25 -13.31
N GLN A 136 2.70 10.04 -12.89
CA GLN A 136 1.79 8.89 -12.85
C GLN A 136 0.59 9.15 -11.93
N MET A 137 0.83 9.74 -10.75
CA MET A 137 -0.23 10.13 -9.83
C MET A 137 -1.23 11.12 -10.46
N ARG A 138 -0.77 12.00 -11.37
CA ARG A 138 -1.67 12.89 -12.11
C ARG A 138 -2.68 12.10 -12.95
N PHE A 139 -2.28 10.99 -13.58
CA PHE A 139 -3.19 10.15 -14.36
C PHE A 139 -4.30 9.58 -13.48
N HIS A 140 -3.96 9.14 -12.27
CA HIS A 140 -4.90 8.60 -11.29
C HIS A 140 -5.90 9.67 -10.85
N ILE A 141 -5.40 10.86 -10.47
CA ILE A 141 -6.23 12.00 -10.07
C ILE A 141 -7.18 12.39 -11.21
N GLU A 142 -6.68 12.41 -12.45
CA GLU A 142 -7.48 12.77 -13.63
C GLU A 142 -8.58 11.74 -13.93
N ALA A 143 -8.25 10.45 -13.85
CA ALA A 143 -9.20 9.36 -14.04
C ALA A 143 -10.32 9.36 -12.98
N LEU A 144 -9.99 9.75 -11.74
CA LEU A 144 -10.88 9.79 -10.58
C LEU A 144 -11.49 11.17 -10.29
N ARG A 145 -11.41 12.14 -11.20
CA ARG A 145 -12.06 13.45 -10.99
C ARG A 145 -13.58 13.30 -10.84
N PRO A 146 -14.25 14.16 -10.05
CA PRO A 146 -15.70 14.06 -9.83
C PRO A 146 -16.54 14.01 -11.12
N SER A 147 -16.15 14.74 -12.17
CA SER A 147 -16.83 14.69 -13.47
C SER A 147 -16.75 13.31 -14.13
N ARG A 148 -15.66 12.57 -13.89
CA ARG A 148 -15.41 11.22 -14.40
C ARG A 148 -16.04 10.15 -13.51
N LEU A 149 -16.13 10.36 -12.20
CA LEU A 149 -16.77 9.41 -11.28
C LEU A 149 -18.27 9.25 -11.53
N ARG A 150 -18.93 10.27 -12.11
CA ARG A 150 -20.36 10.18 -12.46
C ARG A 150 -20.68 9.03 -13.40
N SER A 151 -19.77 8.67 -14.32
CA SER A 151 -20.00 7.53 -15.22
C SER A 151 -19.93 6.19 -14.51
N HIS A 152 -19.38 6.12 -13.30
CA HIS A 152 -19.29 4.90 -12.50
C HIS A 152 -20.52 4.64 -11.64
N VAL A 153 -21.38 5.63 -11.38
CA VAL A 153 -22.56 5.47 -10.52
C VAL A 153 -23.48 4.37 -11.01
N TYR A 154 -23.85 4.38 -12.29
CA TYR A 154 -24.74 3.35 -12.85
C TYR A 154 -24.11 1.95 -12.84
N PRO A 155 -22.85 1.75 -13.30
CA PRO A 155 -22.13 0.49 -13.11
C PRO A 155 -22.07 0.00 -11.66
N MET A 156 -21.85 0.89 -10.69
CA MET A 156 -21.85 0.54 -9.25
C MET A 156 -23.21 0.01 -8.80
N LEU A 157 -24.30 0.70 -9.18
CA LEU A 157 -25.66 0.28 -8.84
C LEU A 157 -25.98 -1.10 -9.42
N GLN A 158 -25.58 -1.38 -10.67
CA GLN A 158 -25.78 -2.68 -11.29
C GLN A 158 -25.08 -3.81 -10.51
N GLU A 159 -23.86 -3.58 -10.03
CA GLU A 159 -23.15 -4.58 -9.22
C GLU A 159 -23.81 -4.78 -7.86
N VAL A 160 -24.24 -3.70 -7.20
CA VAL A 160 -24.95 -3.77 -5.90
C VAL A 160 -26.27 -4.52 -6.04
N GLU A 161 -27.13 -4.11 -6.98
CA GLU A 161 -28.43 -4.74 -7.23
C GLU A 161 -28.25 -6.21 -7.64
N GLY A 162 -27.33 -6.49 -8.56
CA GLY A 162 -27.05 -7.86 -9.02
C GLY A 162 -26.44 -8.76 -7.94
N TYR A 163 -25.70 -8.18 -6.98
CA TYR A 163 -25.14 -8.94 -5.85
C TYR A 163 -26.23 -9.32 -4.86
N PHE A 164 -27.00 -8.34 -4.39
CA PHE A 164 -28.02 -8.56 -3.37
C PHE A 164 -29.31 -9.21 -3.90
N ALA A 165 -29.58 -9.17 -5.21
CA ALA A 165 -30.67 -9.95 -5.81
C ALA A 165 -30.52 -11.47 -5.64
N LYS A 166 -29.32 -11.95 -5.27
CA LYS A 166 -29.04 -13.36 -4.98
C LYS A 166 -29.37 -13.75 -3.54
N TRP A 167 -29.62 -12.77 -2.67
CA TRP A 167 -30.00 -13.03 -1.29
C TRP A 167 -31.47 -13.47 -1.22
N GLY A 168 -31.77 -14.34 -0.27
CA GLY A 168 -33.15 -14.65 0.11
C GLY A 168 -33.72 -13.61 1.08
N ASP A 169 -34.94 -13.84 1.55
CA ASP A 169 -35.63 -12.91 2.46
C ASP A 169 -34.94 -12.76 3.82
N GLU A 170 -34.28 -13.82 4.31
CA GLU A 170 -33.56 -13.84 5.58
C GLU A 170 -32.32 -14.76 5.56
N GLY A 171 -31.32 -14.46 6.41
CA GLY A 171 -30.10 -15.25 6.52
C GLY A 171 -29.06 -14.65 7.47
N ILE A 172 -27.98 -15.39 7.70
CA ILE A 172 -26.80 -14.94 8.45
C ILE A 172 -25.60 -15.00 7.52
N VAL A 173 -24.90 -13.87 7.37
CA VAL A 173 -23.72 -13.73 6.52
C VAL A 173 -22.59 -13.02 7.26
N ASP A 174 -21.36 -13.20 6.80
CA ASP A 174 -20.24 -12.38 7.24
C ASP A 174 -20.20 -11.10 6.39
N LEU A 175 -20.69 -10.00 6.96
CA LEU A 175 -20.74 -8.72 6.26
C LEU A 175 -19.37 -8.25 5.75
N LYS A 176 -18.27 -8.59 6.43
CA LYS A 176 -16.94 -8.20 5.97
C LYS A 176 -16.62 -8.89 4.64
N LEU A 177 -16.79 -10.21 4.57
CA LEU A 177 -16.52 -10.99 3.37
C LEU A 177 -17.46 -10.60 2.22
N GLU A 178 -18.74 -10.36 2.51
CA GLU A 178 -19.71 -9.93 1.50
C GLU A 178 -19.37 -8.56 0.91
N PHE A 179 -19.00 -7.59 1.76
CA PHE A 179 -18.61 -6.25 1.30
C PHE A 179 -17.28 -6.26 0.54
N GLU A 180 -16.31 -7.04 0.98
CA GLU A 180 -15.02 -7.20 0.31
C GLU A 180 -15.22 -7.72 -1.13
N LYS A 181 -16.05 -8.76 -1.29
CA LYS A 181 -16.39 -9.30 -2.62
C LYS A 181 -17.16 -8.30 -3.47
N LEU A 182 -18.14 -7.61 -2.91
CA LEU A 182 -18.91 -6.58 -3.61
C LEU A 182 -18.04 -5.41 -4.07
N LEU A 183 -17.14 -4.93 -3.21
CA LEU A 183 -16.20 -3.85 -3.55
C LEU A 183 -15.24 -4.28 -4.66
N MET A 184 -14.74 -5.51 -4.63
CA MET A 184 -13.91 -6.04 -5.73
C MET A 184 -14.68 -6.14 -7.06
N LEU A 185 -15.97 -6.51 -7.04
CA LEU A 185 -16.81 -6.51 -8.25
C LEU A 185 -16.97 -5.11 -8.83
N ILE A 186 -17.23 -4.12 -7.95
CA ILE A 186 -17.35 -2.71 -8.32
C ILE A 186 -16.01 -2.19 -8.88
N SER A 187 -14.91 -2.39 -8.17
CA SER A 187 -13.57 -1.97 -8.60
C SER A 187 -13.19 -2.62 -9.94
N SER A 188 -13.45 -3.92 -10.11
CA SER A 188 -13.19 -4.62 -11.38
C SER A 188 -13.95 -3.98 -12.54
N ARG A 189 -15.25 -3.71 -12.39
CA ARG A 189 -16.07 -3.07 -13.43
C ARG A 189 -15.64 -1.64 -13.73
N CYS A 190 -15.40 -0.84 -12.70
CA CYS A 190 -15.16 0.60 -12.84
C CYS A 190 -13.70 0.95 -13.17
N LEU A 191 -12.75 0.16 -12.69
CA LEU A 191 -11.32 0.46 -12.73
C LEU A 191 -10.56 -0.41 -13.72
N LEU A 192 -10.81 -1.72 -13.73
CA LEU A 192 -10.08 -2.68 -14.57
C LEU A 192 -10.74 -2.95 -15.93
N GLY A 193 -12.02 -2.56 -16.08
CA GLY A 193 -12.77 -2.68 -17.32
C GLY A 193 -13.71 -3.89 -17.34
N LYS A 194 -14.72 -3.82 -18.21
CA LYS A 194 -15.78 -4.83 -18.30
C LYS A 194 -15.27 -6.22 -18.68
N GLU A 195 -14.21 -6.30 -19.50
CA GLU A 195 -13.64 -7.55 -19.96
C GLU A 195 -13.13 -8.40 -18.80
N VAL A 196 -12.49 -7.74 -17.82
CA VAL A 196 -12.00 -8.37 -16.60
C VAL A 196 -13.19 -8.82 -15.75
N ARG A 197 -14.15 -7.93 -15.52
CA ARG A 197 -15.33 -8.20 -14.69
C ARG A 197 -16.18 -9.35 -15.24
N GLU A 198 -16.36 -9.44 -16.55
CA GLU A 198 -17.26 -10.40 -17.18
C GLU A 198 -16.61 -11.77 -17.40
N ASN A 199 -15.31 -11.82 -17.69
CA ASN A 199 -14.67 -13.06 -18.15
C ASN A 199 -13.63 -13.62 -17.18
N MET A 200 -13.05 -12.79 -16.30
CA MET A 200 -11.84 -13.13 -15.54
C MET A 200 -11.96 -12.78 -14.05
N PHE A 201 -13.14 -12.43 -13.54
CA PHE A 201 -13.30 -11.87 -12.20
C PHE A 201 -12.78 -12.81 -11.11
N ASP A 202 -13.17 -14.08 -11.10
CA ASP A 202 -12.79 -15.02 -10.03
C ASP A 202 -11.27 -15.25 -9.97
N GLU A 203 -10.62 -15.32 -11.14
CA GLU A 203 -9.16 -15.44 -11.21
C GLU A 203 -8.49 -14.16 -10.70
N VAL A 204 -8.94 -12.99 -11.16
CA VAL A 204 -8.40 -11.70 -10.72
C VAL A 204 -8.60 -11.48 -9.23
N TYR A 205 -9.79 -11.79 -8.70
CA TYR A 205 -10.09 -11.71 -7.27
C TYR A 205 -9.11 -12.54 -6.45
N THR A 206 -8.85 -13.79 -6.87
CA THR A 206 -7.88 -14.68 -6.21
C THR A 206 -6.47 -14.09 -6.26
N LEU A 207 -6.04 -13.59 -7.42
CA LEU A 207 -4.70 -13.02 -7.59
C LEU A 207 -4.47 -11.77 -6.75
N PHE A 208 -5.48 -10.90 -6.58
CA PHE A 208 -5.39 -9.74 -5.70
C PHE A 208 -5.15 -10.14 -4.25
N HIS A 209 -5.89 -11.12 -3.74
CA HIS A 209 -5.72 -11.62 -2.37
C HIS A 209 -4.34 -12.27 -2.21
N GLU A 210 -3.88 -13.06 -3.19
CA GLU A 210 -2.54 -13.64 -3.14
C GLU A 210 -1.44 -12.57 -3.10
N ILE A 211 -1.62 -11.42 -3.78
CA ILE A 211 -0.68 -10.30 -3.73
C ILE A 211 -0.75 -9.60 -2.36
N GLU A 212 -1.94 -9.34 -1.83
CA GLU A 212 -2.13 -8.63 -0.56
C GLU A 212 -1.67 -9.46 0.64
N ASP A 213 -2.19 -10.67 0.78
CA ASP A 213 -1.92 -11.57 1.91
C ASP A 213 -0.43 -11.89 2.06
N ASN A 214 0.27 -11.99 0.93
CA ASN A 214 1.70 -12.30 0.90
C ASN A 214 2.59 -11.04 0.74
N GLY A 215 2.02 -9.89 0.38
CA GLY A 215 2.74 -8.64 0.11
C GLY A 215 2.73 -7.66 1.27
N VAL A 216 1.71 -7.68 2.13
CA VAL A 216 1.49 -6.70 3.20
C VAL A 216 1.76 -7.30 4.58
N THR A 217 2.88 -8.02 4.71
CA THR A 217 3.35 -8.54 6.00
C THR A 217 4.48 -7.67 6.56
N LEU A 218 4.71 -7.74 7.88
CA LEU A 218 5.87 -7.07 8.50
C LEU A 218 7.20 -7.56 7.89
N ILE A 219 7.28 -8.84 7.51
CA ILE A 219 8.45 -9.39 6.83
C ILE A 219 8.61 -8.77 5.44
N SER A 220 7.52 -8.62 4.68
CA SER A 220 7.54 -8.00 3.35
C SER A 220 7.92 -6.52 3.42
N PHE A 221 7.44 -5.80 4.44
CA PHE A 221 7.83 -4.40 4.70
C PHE A 221 9.35 -4.27 4.90
N LEU A 222 9.95 -5.18 5.66
CA LEU A 222 11.37 -5.14 5.99
C LEU A 222 12.26 -5.76 4.92
N PHE A 223 11.84 -6.89 4.34
CA PHE A 223 12.59 -7.70 3.38
C PHE A 223 11.73 -8.03 2.14
N PRO A 224 11.39 -7.02 1.31
CA PRO A 224 10.45 -7.16 0.19
C PRO A 224 10.86 -8.21 -0.86
N TYR A 225 12.17 -8.43 -1.00
CA TYR A 225 12.77 -9.36 -1.97
C TYR A 225 13.28 -10.67 -1.35
N LEU A 226 12.97 -10.95 -0.09
CA LEU A 226 13.36 -12.22 0.53
C LEU A 226 12.75 -13.38 -0.27
N PRO A 227 13.49 -14.44 -0.65
CA PRO A 227 12.95 -15.54 -1.44
C PRO A 227 12.12 -16.52 -0.58
N SER A 228 11.16 -15.99 0.18
CA SER A 228 10.21 -16.76 1.00
C SER A 228 9.12 -17.40 0.14
N PRO A 229 8.46 -18.47 0.61
CA PRO A 229 7.31 -19.05 -0.07
C PRO A 229 6.20 -18.02 -0.35
N ALA A 230 5.92 -17.14 0.62
CA ALA A 230 4.94 -16.05 0.48
C ALA A 230 5.33 -15.09 -0.65
N ASN A 231 6.56 -14.56 -0.66
CA ASN A 231 7.02 -13.64 -1.70
C ASN A 231 7.01 -14.29 -3.09
N ARG A 232 7.33 -15.59 -3.19
CA ARG A 232 7.20 -16.33 -4.45
C ARG A 232 5.76 -16.47 -4.92
N GLN A 233 4.80 -16.67 -4.01
CA GLN A 233 3.37 -16.71 -4.35
C GLN A 233 2.90 -15.34 -4.84
N ARG A 234 3.19 -14.27 -4.10
CA ARG A 234 2.96 -12.88 -4.53
C ARG A 234 3.52 -12.60 -5.92
N ASP A 235 4.78 -12.97 -6.18
CA ASP A 235 5.43 -12.68 -7.45
C ASP A 235 4.79 -13.45 -8.62
N ARG A 236 4.37 -14.70 -8.41
CA ARG A 236 3.61 -15.47 -9.40
C ARG A 236 2.24 -14.84 -9.66
N ALA A 237 1.54 -14.45 -8.60
CA ALA A 237 0.23 -13.81 -8.69
C ALA A 237 0.32 -12.48 -9.47
N ARG A 238 1.31 -11.64 -9.14
CA ARG A 238 1.61 -10.41 -9.90
C ARG A 238 1.84 -10.70 -11.37
N ILE A 239 2.72 -11.64 -11.71
CA ILE A 239 3.04 -11.96 -13.12
C ILE A 239 1.77 -12.37 -13.87
N ARG A 240 0.93 -13.22 -13.26
CA ARG A 240 -0.32 -13.67 -13.89
C ARG A 240 -1.33 -12.54 -14.05
N LEU A 241 -1.51 -11.71 -13.02
CA LEU A 241 -2.39 -10.53 -13.09
C LEU A 241 -1.93 -9.55 -14.16
N THR A 242 -0.61 -9.35 -14.27
CA THR A 242 0.00 -8.50 -15.30
C THR A 242 -0.31 -9.01 -16.70
N GLN A 243 -0.25 -10.33 -16.92
CA GLN A 243 -0.60 -10.95 -18.20
C GLN A 243 -2.06 -10.69 -18.58
N ILE A 244 -3.00 -10.97 -17.66
CA ILE A 244 -4.44 -10.78 -17.89
C ILE A 244 -4.73 -9.34 -18.32
N LEU A 245 -4.22 -8.36 -17.57
CA LEU A 245 -4.46 -6.95 -17.88
C LEU A 245 -3.72 -6.49 -19.14
N SER A 246 -2.54 -7.03 -19.43
CA SER A 246 -1.82 -6.75 -20.68
C SER A 246 -2.61 -7.21 -21.89
N ASP A 247 -3.24 -8.39 -21.82
CA ASP A 247 -4.08 -8.92 -22.91
C ASP A 247 -5.29 -8.04 -23.18
N VAL A 248 -5.95 -7.53 -22.12
CA VAL A 248 -7.07 -6.57 -22.25
C VAL A 248 -6.60 -5.27 -22.91
N VAL A 249 -5.50 -4.67 -22.43
CA VAL A 249 -4.95 -3.43 -22.98
C VAL A 249 -4.56 -3.59 -24.45
N ASN A 250 -3.89 -4.69 -24.79
CA ASN A 250 -3.48 -4.97 -26.17
C ASN A 250 -4.69 -5.20 -27.08
N SER A 251 -5.71 -5.91 -26.59
CA SER A 251 -6.96 -6.13 -27.33
C SER A 251 -7.66 -4.81 -27.68
N ARG A 252 -7.75 -3.87 -26.73
CA ARG A 252 -8.30 -2.53 -26.98
C ARG A 252 -7.48 -1.74 -27.99
N LYS A 253 -6.15 -1.70 -27.82
CA LYS A 253 -5.24 -1.01 -28.74
C LYS A 253 -5.30 -1.55 -30.17
N ASN A 254 -5.43 -2.86 -30.34
CA ASN A 254 -5.46 -3.50 -31.67
C ASN A 254 -6.83 -3.43 -32.36
N SER A 255 -7.93 -3.44 -31.59
CA SER A 255 -9.28 -3.37 -32.13
C SER A 255 -9.75 -1.94 -32.42
N GLY A 256 -9.11 -0.93 -31.84
CA GLY A 256 -9.56 0.46 -31.89
C GLY A 256 -10.83 0.72 -31.07
N ARG A 257 -11.26 -0.25 -30.26
CA ARG A 257 -12.40 -0.11 -29.35
C ARG A 257 -12.03 0.88 -28.24
N VAL A 258 -12.91 1.87 -28.03
CA VAL A 258 -12.79 2.87 -26.97
C VAL A 258 -13.93 2.64 -25.99
N GLU A 259 -13.60 2.49 -24.72
CA GLU A 259 -14.57 2.29 -23.63
C GLU A 259 -14.58 3.51 -22.70
N GLU A 260 -15.73 3.81 -22.09
CA GLU A 260 -15.87 4.95 -21.16
C GLU A 260 -15.54 4.53 -19.71
N ASP A 261 -14.36 3.94 -19.49
CA ASP A 261 -13.89 3.46 -18.18
C ASP A 261 -12.50 4.01 -17.79
N THR A 262 -12.08 3.70 -16.56
CA THR A 262 -10.79 4.18 -16.03
C THR A 262 -9.60 3.57 -16.76
N LEU A 263 -9.67 2.30 -17.15
CA LEU A 263 -8.60 1.66 -17.92
C LEU A 263 -8.36 2.37 -19.25
N GLN A 264 -9.43 2.76 -19.96
CA GLN A 264 -9.30 3.53 -21.20
C GLN A 264 -8.64 4.89 -20.96
N LYS A 265 -9.04 5.61 -19.90
CA LYS A 265 -8.41 6.90 -19.56
C LYS A 265 -6.92 6.77 -19.27
N LEU A 266 -6.51 5.68 -18.62
CA LEU A 266 -5.10 5.37 -18.41
C LEU A 266 -4.41 5.10 -19.76
N ILE A 267 -5.01 4.28 -20.64
CA ILE A 267 -4.51 3.99 -22.00
C ILE A 267 -4.28 5.28 -22.80
N ASP A 268 -5.19 6.24 -22.68
CA ASP A 268 -5.16 7.51 -23.41
C ASP A 268 -4.22 8.55 -22.78
N SER A 269 -3.72 8.29 -21.56
CA SER A 269 -2.85 9.21 -20.83
C SER A 269 -1.47 9.31 -21.46
N LYS A 270 -0.92 10.53 -21.45
CA LYS A 270 0.42 10.85 -21.96
C LYS A 270 1.22 11.63 -20.95
N TYR A 271 2.52 11.36 -20.91
CA TYR A 271 3.48 12.15 -20.17
C TYR A 271 3.60 13.56 -20.78
N LYS A 272 4.15 14.53 -20.03
CA LYS A 272 4.30 15.94 -20.42
C LYS A 272 5.14 16.11 -21.68
N ASP A 273 6.08 15.20 -21.92
CA ASP A 273 6.91 15.14 -23.12
C ASP A 273 6.17 14.56 -24.35
N GLY A 274 4.92 14.13 -24.18
CA GLY A 274 4.09 13.52 -25.20
C GLY A 274 4.22 12.01 -25.32
N ARG A 275 5.10 11.37 -24.52
CA ARG A 275 5.27 9.91 -24.54
C ARG A 275 3.98 9.22 -24.08
N PRO A 276 3.51 8.18 -24.80
CA PRO A 276 2.40 7.35 -24.33
C PRO A 276 2.83 6.43 -23.18
N THR A 277 1.88 6.03 -22.35
CA THR A 277 2.07 5.01 -21.32
C THR A 277 2.34 3.63 -21.93
N THR A 278 3.33 2.91 -21.38
CA THR A 278 3.60 1.52 -21.78
C THR A 278 2.53 0.58 -21.23
N VAL A 279 2.36 -0.61 -21.83
CA VAL A 279 1.41 -1.62 -21.30
C VAL A 279 1.76 -1.97 -19.85
N GLU A 280 3.04 -2.11 -19.55
CA GLU A 280 3.51 -2.39 -18.20
C GLU A 280 3.15 -1.26 -17.20
N GLU A 281 3.38 0.01 -17.57
CA GLU A 281 2.99 1.16 -16.74
C GLU A 281 1.47 1.20 -16.51
N LEU A 282 0.67 0.90 -17.54
CA LEU A 282 -0.79 0.89 -17.46
C LEU A 282 -1.32 -0.18 -16.53
N VAL A 283 -0.82 -1.40 -16.71
CA VAL A 283 -1.25 -2.58 -15.96
C VAL A 283 -0.99 -2.39 -14.48
N TYR A 284 0.21 -1.95 -14.13
CA TYR A 284 0.53 -1.73 -12.72
C TYR A 284 -0.17 -0.49 -12.14
N SER A 285 -0.42 0.55 -12.93
CA SER A 285 -1.24 1.69 -12.50
C SER A 285 -2.68 1.26 -12.21
N ALA A 286 -3.23 0.35 -13.02
CA ALA A 286 -4.57 -0.21 -12.81
C ALA A 286 -4.63 -1.06 -11.53
N ILE A 287 -3.63 -1.92 -11.28
CA ILE A 287 -3.51 -2.72 -10.05
C ILE A 287 -3.36 -1.83 -8.81
N GLN A 288 -2.63 -0.72 -8.92
CA GLN A 288 -2.45 0.22 -7.80
C GLN A 288 -3.72 1.05 -7.50
N LEU A 289 -4.64 1.17 -8.47
CA LEU A 289 -5.91 1.90 -8.32
C LEU A 289 -7.05 1.05 -7.77
N SER A 290 -7.07 -0.24 -8.13
CA SER A 290 -8.10 -1.21 -7.78
C SER A 290 -7.95 -1.75 -6.37
#